data_AF-A0A6I5ZLR5-F1
#
_entry.id   AF-A0A6I5ZLR5-F1
#
_cell.length_a   1.000
_cell.length_b   1.000
_cell.length_c   1.000
_cell.angle_alpha   90.00
_cell.angle_beta   90.00
_cell.angle_gamma   90.00
#
_symmetry.space_group_name_H-M   'P 1'
#
loop_
_entity.id
_entity.type
_entity.pdbx_description
1 polymer ?
#
loop_
_entity_poly.entity_id
_entity_poly.type
_entity_poly.pdbx_seq_one_letter_code
_entity_poly.pdbx_strand_id
1 'polypeptide(L)'
;MKKALIYLFDNLFAIFVFIAVLIGAVVAFIFVVSFIAGGQTATQMAIMGKKLLDYAIKIAAVGVLFGLFSFYTGGSHELTLDNNEKKETGKAA
;
A
#
# COMPACT_ATOMS: atom_id res chain seq x y z
N MET A 1 12.47 -7.73 -19.57
CA MET A 1 12.65 -8.23 -18.19
C MET A 1 12.36 -7.19 -17.12
N LYS A 2 12.99 -6.00 -17.14
CA LYS A 2 12.72 -4.93 -16.14
C LYS A 2 11.23 -4.56 -15.99
N LYS A 3 10.51 -4.36 -17.11
CA LYS A 3 9.07 -4.04 -17.09
C LYS A 3 8.23 -5.14 -16.43
N ALA A 4 8.45 -6.41 -16.75
CA ALA A 4 7.72 -7.52 -16.15
C ALA A 4 7.94 -7.62 -14.64
N LEU A 5 9.16 -7.31 -14.17
CA LEU A 5 9.50 -7.30 -12.76
C LEU A 5 8.82 -6.13 -12.01
N ILE A 6 8.78 -4.94 -12.60
CA ILE A 6 8.05 -3.76 -12.09
C ILE A 6 6.56 -4.10 -11.95
N TYR A 7 5.93 -4.63 -13.01
CA TYR A 7 4.53 -5.05 -12.96
C TYR A 7 4.24 -6.11 -11.89
N LEU A 8 5.16 -7.05 -11.68
CA LEU A 8 5.03 -8.04 -10.62
C LEU A 8 5.03 -7.36 -9.25
N PHE A 9 5.98 -6.46 -8.99
CA PHE A 9 6.09 -5.77 -7.71
C PHE A 9 4.93 -4.79 -7.45
N ASP A 10 4.42 -4.12 -8.48
CA ASP A 10 3.20 -3.29 -8.38
C ASP A 10 1.98 -4.12 -7.99
N ASN A 11 1.79 -5.27 -8.64
CA ASN A 11 0.69 -6.17 -8.32
C ASN A 11 0.82 -6.75 -6.91
N LEU A 12 2.03 -7.13 -6.50
CA LEU A 12 2.29 -7.58 -5.13
C LEU A 12 1.93 -6.46 -4.14
N PHE A 13 2.46 -5.25 -4.32
CA PHE A 13 2.11 -4.10 -3.48
C PHE A 13 0.60 -3.94 -3.35
N ALA A 14 -0.12 -3.91 -4.48
CA ALA A 14 -1.57 -3.75 -4.50
C ALA A 14 -2.29 -4.86 -3.73
N ILE A 15 -1.92 -6.13 -3.93
CA ILE A 15 -2.52 -7.28 -3.25
C ILE A 15 -2.28 -7.22 -1.73
N PHE A 16 -1.03 -6.97 -1.31
CA PHE A 16 -0.67 -6.91 0.11
C PHE A 16 -1.41 -5.76 0.82
N VAL A 17 -1.47 -4.58 0.21
CA VAL A 17 -2.20 -3.43 0.76
C VAL A 17 -3.70 -3.70 0.79
N PHE A 18 -4.27 -4.29 -0.27
CA PHE A 18 -5.69 -4.62 -0.32
C PHE A 18 -6.09 -5.58 0.80
N ILE A 19 -5.32 -6.66 1.01
CA ILE A 19 -5.54 -7.60 2.12
C ILE A 19 -5.46 -6.89 3.46
N ALA A 20 -4.45 -6.03 3.67
CA ALA A 20 -4.30 -5.28 4.92
C ALA A 20 -5.49 -4.36 5.20
N VAL A 21 -6.01 -3.67 4.18
CA VAL A 21 -7.20 -2.81 4.29
C VAL A 21 -8.44 -3.63 4.62
N LEU A 22 -8.63 -4.80 4.00
CA LEU A 22 -9.75 -5.69 4.32
C LEU A 22 -9.70 -6.16 5.78
N ILE A 23 -8.51 -6.53 6.29
CA ILE A 23 -8.35 -6.88 7.71
C ILE A 23 -8.70 -5.67 8.59
N GLY A 24 -8.25 -4.47 8.23
CA GLY A 24 -8.60 -3.22 8.92
C GLY A 24 -10.12 -2.99 8.99
N ALA A 25 -10.83 -3.24 7.89
CA ALA A 25 -12.29 -3.14 7.85
C ALA A 25 -12.96 -4.14 8.80
N VAL A 26 -12.52 -5.41 8.81
CA VAL A 26 -13.02 -6.42 9.74
C VAL A 26 -12.77 -6.01 11.20
N VAL A 27 -11.57 -5.52 11.50
CA VAL A 27 -11.20 -5.05 12.85
C VAL A 27 -12.07 -3.86 13.30
N ALA A 28 -12.44 -2.96 12.38
CA ALA A 28 -13.35 -1.86 12.69
C ALA A 28 -14.73 -2.38 13.17
N PHE A 29 -15.29 -3.39 12.51
CA PHE A 29 -16.53 -4.04 12.96
C PHE A 29 -16.37 -4.69 14.34
N ILE A 30 -15.24 -5.39 14.58
CA ILE A 30 -14.96 -6.00 15.88
C ILE A 30 -14.93 -4.93 16.97
N PHE A 31 -14.32 -3.77 16.73
CA PHE A 31 -14.31 -2.66 17.70
C PHE A 31 -15.70 -2.09 17.98
N VAL A 32 -16.54 -1.91 16.95
CA VAL A 32 -17.93 -1.46 17.12
C VAL A 32 -18.72 -2.45 17.97
N VAL A 33 -18.64 -3.75 17.66
CA VAL A 33 -19.33 -4.80 18.44
C VAL A 33 -18.79 -4.88 19.86
N SER A 34 -17.47 -4.75 20.04
CA SER A 34 -16.83 -4.71 21.36
C SER A 34 -17.34 -3.55 22.19
N PHE A 35 -17.46 -2.37 21.59
CA PHE A 35 -17.96 -1.18 22.26
C PHE A 35 -19.39 -1.37 22.78
N ILE A 36 -20.26 -1.99 21.98
CA ILE A 36 -21.66 -2.26 22.35
C ILE A 36 -21.75 -3.34 23.45
N ALA A 37 -20.93 -4.39 23.38
CA ALA A 37 -20.98 -5.51 24.32
C ALA A 37 -20.56 -5.13 25.75
N GLY A 38 -19.54 -4.26 25.88
CA GLY A 38 -18.98 -3.87 27.18
C GLY A 38 -18.35 -5.02 27.99
N GLY A 39 -17.90 -4.68 29.21
CA GLY A 39 -17.38 -5.64 30.18
C GLY A 39 -16.15 -6.44 29.73
N GLN A 40 -15.97 -7.63 30.29
CA GLN A 40 -14.80 -8.47 30.03
C GLN A 40 -14.74 -8.99 28.59
N THR A 41 -15.89 -9.28 27.99
CA THR A 41 -15.99 -9.76 26.60
C THR A 41 -15.54 -8.70 25.60
N ALA A 42 -15.92 -7.43 25.79
CA ALA A 42 -15.42 -6.32 24.99
C ALA A 42 -13.90 -6.20 25.02
N THR A 43 -13.30 -6.32 26.20
CA THR A 43 -11.85 -6.27 26.37
C THR A 43 -11.15 -7.38 25.58
N GLN A 44 -11.67 -8.60 25.61
CA GLN A 44 -11.09 -9.72 24.85
C GLN A 44 -11.19 -9.51 23.34
N MET A 45 -12.35 -9.07 22.85
CA MET A 45 -12.56 -8.78 21.43
C MET A 45 -11.67 -7.62 20.95
N ALA A 46 -11.51 -6.57 21.76
CA ALA A 46 -10.61 -5.45 21.46
C ALA A 46 -9.14 -5.89 21.40
N ILE A 47 -8.69 -6.75 22.32
CA ILE A 47 -7.33 -7.31 22.29
C ILE A 47 -7.12 -8.18 21.05
N MET A 48 -8.11 -8.97 20.65
CA MET A 48 -8.07 -9.75 19.41
C MET A 48 -7.99 -8.85 18.18
N GLY A 49 -8.82 -7.80 18.10
CA GLY A 49 -8.79 -6.81 17.03
C GLY A 49 -7.42 -6.13 16.92
N LYS A 50 -6.80 -5.77 18.06
CA LYS A 50 -5.43 -5.24 18.11
C LYS A 50 -4.41 -6.22 17.49
N LYS A 51 -4.49 -7.51 17.82
CA LYS A 51 -3.56 -8.53 17.26
C LYS A 51 -3.74 -8.67 15.75
N LEU A 52 -4.97 -8.67 15.25
CA LEU A 52 -5.25 -8.71 13.81
C LEU A 52 -4.69 -7.47 13.10
N LEU A 53 -4.83 -6.29 13.70
CA LEU A 53 -4.26 -5.06 13.16
C LEU A 53 -2.72 -5.11 13.11
N ASP A 54 -2.07 -5.65 14.14
CA ASP A 54 -0.60 -5.83 14.14
C ASP A 54 -0.12 -6.74 13.00
N TYR A 55 -0.86 -7.81 12.70
CA TYR A 55 -0.59 -8.64 11.52
C TYR A 55 -0.84 -7.89 10.20
N ALA A 56 -1.95 -7.14 10.11
CA ALA A 56 -2.27 -6.35 8.92
C ALA A 56 -1.20 -5.30 8.62
N ILE A 57 -0.67 -4.61 9.64
CA ILE A 57 0.41 -3.63 9.48
C ILE A 57 1.68 -4.30 8.95
N LYS A 58 2.05 -5.49 9.47
CA LYS A 58 3.21 -6.24 8.98
C LYS A 58 3.06 -6.67 7.53
N ILE A 59 1.87 -7.15 7.15
CA ILE A 59 1.53 -7.50 5.76
C ILE A 59 1.63 -6.27 4.86
N ALA A 60 1.06 -5.13 5.27
CA ALA A 60 1.15 -3.88 4.54
C ALA A 60 2.59 -3.40 4.37
N ALA A 61 3.42 -3.48 5.42
CA ALA A 61 4.83 -3.10 5.36
C ALA A 61 5.60 -3.91 4.31
N VAL A 62 5.35 -5.22 4.22
CA VAL A 62 5.93 -6.07 3.16
C VAL A 62 5.45 -5.62 1.77
N GLY A 63 4.15 -5.33 1.62
CA GLY A 63 3.61 -4.75 0.39
C GLY A 63 4.32 -3.46 -0.01
N VAL A 64 4.46 -2.51 0.92
CA VAL A 64 5.13 -1.22 0.71
C VAL A 64 6.58 -1.41 0.27
N LEU A 65 7.31 -2.40 0.78
CA LEU A 65 8.66 -2.71 0.30
C LEU A 65 8.69 -3.07 -1.19
N PHE A 66 7.72 -3.87 -1.65
CA PHE A 66 7.60 -4.20 -3.07
C PHE A 66 7.24 -2.97 -3.92
N GLY A 67 6.31 -2.14 -3.43
CA GLY A 67 5.95 -0.89 -4.11
C GLY A 67 7.13 0.08 -4.22
N LEU A 68 7.92 0.18 -3.15
CA LEU A 68 9.14 1.00 -3.12
C LEU A 68 10.18 0.49 -4.12
N PHE A 69 10.40 -0.83 -4.17
CA PHE A 69 11.31 -1.43 -5.14
C PHE A 69 10.86 -1.17 -6.58
N SER A 70 9.56 -1.33 -6.86
CA SER A 70 8.99 -1.03 -8.17
C SER A 70 9.19 0.44 -8.55
N PHE A 71 8.89 1.36 -7.63
CA PHE A 71 9.03 2.80 -7.81
C PHE A 71 10.47 3.21 -8.15
N TYR A 72 11.45 2.74 -7.36
CA TYR A 72 12.87 3.07 -7.60
C TYR A 72 13.43 2.43 -8.87
N THR A 73 12.98 1.23 -9.25
CA THR A 73 13.46 0.56 -10.46
C THR A 73 12.77 1.05 -11.74
N GLY A 74 11.55 1.58 -11.63
CA GLY A 74 10.78 2.16 -12.73
C GLY A 74 11.25 3.55 -13.15
N GLY A 75 12.01 4.26 -12.32
CA GLY A 75 12.62 5.57 -12.65
C GLY A 75 11.60 6.68 -12.97
N SER A 76 10.32 6.41 -12.77
CA SER A 76 9.21 7.31 -13.05
C SER A 76 8.91 8.06 -11.75
N HIS A 77 9.69 9.08 -11.40
CA HIS A 77 9.25 9.97 -10.35
C HIS A 77 8.11 10.81 -10.89
N GLU A 78 7.05 10.97 -10.10
CA GLU A 78 5.99 11.94 -10.39
C GLU A 78 6.55 13.38 -10.45
N LEU A 79 7.74 13.62 -9.91
CA LEU A 79 8.52 14.86 -10.02
C LEU A 79 9.66 14.81 -11.05
N THR A 80 9.79 13.75 -11.85
CA THR A 80 10.74 13.76 -12.98
C THR A 80 10.19 14.74 -14.02
N LEU A 81 10.70 15.96 -14.02
CA LEU A 81 10.55 16.90 -15.13
C LEU A 81 11.08 16.22 -16.39
N ASP A 82 10.17 15.75 -17.25
CA ASP A 82 10.52 15.22 -18.57
C ASP A 82 11.01 16.38 -19.44
N ASN A 83 12.32 16.61 -19.42
CA ASN A 83 12.96 17.71 -20.15
C ASN A 83 13.12 17.39 -21.65
N ASN A 84 12.20 16.63 -22.26
CA ASN A 84 12.12 16.47 -23.71
C ASN A 84 11.33 17.62 -24.35
N GLU A 85 11.63 18.87 -23.98
CA GLU A 85 11.33 19.99 -24.86
C GLU A 85 12.23 19.87 -26.09
N LYS A 86 11.59 19.41 -27.18
CA LYS A 86 12.01 19.49 -28.57
C LYS A 86 13.03 20.60 -28.82
N LYS A 87 14.24 20.19 -29.23
CA LYS A 87 15.11 21.01 -30.09
C LYS A 87 14.43 21.17 -31.46
N GLU A 88 13.40 22.02 -31.56
CA GLU A 88 12.92 22.52 -32.85
C GLU A 88 13.90 23.61 -33.32
N THR A 89 14.84 23.16 -34.15
CA THR A 89 15.49 23.88 -35.25
C THR A 89 14.99 25.31 -35.50
N GLY A 90 15.76 26.28 -34.99
CA GLY A 90 15.79 27.63 -35.57
C GLY A 90 16.43 27.57 -36.96
N LYS A 91 15.61 27.38 -37.99
CA LYS A 91 16.00 27.64 -39.38
C LYS A 91 16.18 29.15 -39.54
N ALA A 92 17.37 29.53 -39.99
CA ALA A 92 17.64 30.85 -40.52
C ALA A 92 16.67 31.18 -41.67
N ALA A 93 16.05 32.36 -41.58
CA ALA A 93 15.59 33.18 -42.69
C ALA A 93 15.38 34.61 -42.17
#